data_AF-A0A6H9KUH3-F1
#
_entry.id   AF-A0A6H9KUH3-F1
#
_cell.length_a   1.000
_cell.length_b   1.000
_cell.length_c   1.000
_cell.angle_alpha   90.00
_cell.angle_beta   90.00
_cell.angle_gamma   90.00
#
_symmetry.space_group_name_H-M   'P 1'
#
loop_
_entity.id
_entity.type
_entity.pdbx_description
1 polymer ?
#
loop_
_entity_poly.entity_id
_entity_poly.type
_entity_poly.pdbx_seq_one_letter_code
_entity_poly.pdbx_strand_id
1 'polypeptide(L)'
;MRQKLTSLKKTYEILANHFEAVGGLENLKKEKSSYFEAEIEILGTGLKGTLKSWNELPIKSKTVTDLTVFKETEGDNGEFFWKADANNKVQISKDESKEKERQNKRLLAEFEHLNQNSKFFKLSFEGIQEVEGKETYVLKTQSLVDESVNFDFYDCQNFMLLKNEKDEENDKVETFFSDYKSVNGILKAFTQKTIIKAIGQTTEIRIKKFETNLEFEEGTFEPPEKDADDFEFLENNCVEDISFKFLHNHIYLKVKLNGTESLWVLDSGASVTVIDSVFAEKMNLTLEGKVQGKGLSGLVEVSFVKLPPLEIGGLHFKEQKVASIEIASLFRKTIGLEVVGILGFDFLSRLVTKIDYANEKISFYHPKTFAYKGNGTVLETPLKNRMLKAEMTVDGKFSGKWNVDLGAGGSSFHFPFAKENNLFEREGVERISMGADGQLKSKTIKFSDFEFGGFKVENPKFSVHEDVKVGAFADKEFVGNLGNNVFRNFVLYLDYESQKMIVEKGDDFGKEFPSDKSGLQIQRNEEGDFEVIFITPSSPAEESGFEVGDKVLSINGKDTESLGNLGVFEFLEKDEGTKLEFEVLRSDAKLDLKLVLKVLC
;
A
#
# COMPACT_ATOMS: atom_id res chain seq x y z
N MET A 1 -29.21 -31.99 -11.37
CA MET A 1 -29.76 -31.32 -12.58
C MET A 1 -31.02 -30.52 -12.26
N ARG A 2 -32.10 -31.12 -11.71
CA ARG A 2 -33.36 -30.42 -11.35
C ARG A 2 -33.18 -29.21 -10.40
N GLN A 3 -32.43 -29.35 -9.30
CA GLN A 3 -32.18 -28.25 -8.35
C GLN A 3 -31.43 -27.06 -8.97
N LYS A 4 -30.48 -27.33 -9.88
CA LYS A 4 -29.75 -26.29 -10.64
C LYS A 4 -30.66 -25.56 -11.64
N LEU A 5 -31.54 -26.29 -12.34
CA LEU A 5 -32.56 -25.72 -13.23
C LEU A 5 -33.56 -24.83 -12.47
N THR A 6 -33.96 -25.22 -11.25
CA THR A 6 -34.85 -24.42 -10.40
C THR A 6 -34.17 -23.15 -9.87
N SER A 7 -32.90 -23.23 -9.47
CA SER A 7 -32.12 -22.05 -9.04
C SER A 7 -31.94 -21.05 -10.19
N LEU A 8 -31.53 -21.52 -11.38
CA LEU A 8 -31.35 -20.67 -12.55
C LEU A 8 -32.64 -19.95 -12.96
N LYS A 9 -33.77 -20.66 -13.02
CA LYS A 9 -35.07 -20.06 -13.33
C LYS A 9 -35.41 -18.95 -12.32
N LYS A 10 -35.20 -19.22 -11.02
CA LYS A 10 -35.47 -18.27 -9.95
C LYS A 10 -34.57 -17.03 -10.03
N THR A 11 -33.29 -17.18 -10.39
CA THR A 11 -32.36 -16.05 -10.59
C THR A 11 -32.87 -15.03 -11.59
N TYR A 12 -33.23 -15.48 -12.79
CA TYR A 12 -33.70 -14.56 -13.84
C TYR A 12 -35.11 -14.02 -13.59
N GLU A 13 -35.95 -14.75 -12.85
CA GLU A 13 -37.25 -14.25 -12.38
C GLU A 13 -37.08 -13.08 -11.39
N ILE A 14 -36.16 -13.20 -10.42
CA ILE A 14 -35.85 -12.12 -9.47
C ILE A 14 -35.32 -10.89 -10.22
N LEU A 15 -34.40 -11.06 -11.17
CA LEU A 15 -33.89 -9.94 -11.97
C LEU A 15 -34.96 -9.29 -12.85
N ALA A 16 -35.83 -10.08 -13.48
CA ALA A 16 -36.93 -9.55 -14.27
C ALA A 16 -37.87 -8.69 -13.41
N ASN A 17 -38.24 -9.18 -12.23
CA ASN A 17 -39.07 -8.44 -11.27
C ASN A 17 -38.36 -7.18 -10.74
N HIS A 18 -37.04 -7.25 -10.49
CA HIS A 18 -36.24 -6.08 -10.14
C HIS A 18 -36.30 -5.01 -11.24
N PHE A 19 -36.02 -5.40 -12.49
CA PHE A 19 -36.05 -4.47 -13.62
C PHE A 19 -37.44 -3.86 -13.81
N GLU A 20 -38.51 -4.63 -13.64
CA GLU A 20 -39.87 -4.10 -13.66
C GLU A 20 -40.09 -3.09 -12.52
N ALA A 21 -39.71 -3.43 -11.29
CA ALA A 21 -39.87 -2.59 -10.11
C ALA A 21 -39.14 -1.24 -10.23
N VAL A 22 -37.96 -1.20 -10.85
CA VAL A 22 -37.19 0.04 -11.01
C VAL A 22 -37.60 0.88 -12.22
N GLY A 23 -38.56 0.46 -13.05
CA GLY A 23 -39.04 1.25 -14.19
C GLY A 23 -38.83 0.62 -15.58
N GLY A 24 -38.38 -0.62 -15.64
CA GLY A 24 -38.29 -1.45 -16.84
C GLY A 24 -36.91 -1.52 -17.49
N LEU A 25 -36.48 -2.73 -17.89
CA LEU A 25 -35.19 -2.99 -18.56
C LEU A 25 -34.99 -2.16 -19.84
N GLU A 26 -36.03 -1.99 -20.65
CA GLU A 26 -35.95 -1.23 -21.89
C GLU A 26 -35.79 0.28 -21.66
N ASN A 27 -36.22 0.81 -20.52
CA ASN A 27 -35.95 2.20 -20.16
C ASN A 27 -34.51 2.34 -19.65
N LEU A 28 -34.02 1.40 -18.84
CA LEU A 28 -32.62 1.36 -18.40
C LEU A 28 -31.65 1.29 -19.60
N LYS A 29 -31.92 0.47 -20.61
CA LYS A 29 -31.10 0.35 -21.82
C LYS A 29 -30.99 1.65 -22.64
N LYS A 30 -31.98 2.54 -22.53
CA LYS A 30 -31.98 3.84 -23.20
C LYS A 30 -31.09 4.86 -22.49
N GLU A 31 -30.79 4.67 -21.19
CA GLU A 31 -29.86 5.53 -20.48
C GLU A 31 -28.44 5.29 -20.98
N LYS A 32 -27.86 6.28 -21.67
CA LYS A 32 -26.49 6.21 -22.21
C LYS A 32 -25.48 7.00 -21.40
N SER A 33 -25.94 7.97 -20.64
CA SER A 33 -25.09 8.78 -19.77
C SER A 33 -25.84 9.19 -18.51
N SER A 34 -25.10 9.52 -17.47
CA SER A 34 -25.65 10.07 -16.23
C SER A 34 -24.68 11.03 -15.56
N TYR A 35 -25.24 12.02 -14.90
CA TYR A 35 -24.53 12.94 -14.01
C TYR A 35 -25.22 12.98 -12.66
N PHE A 36 -24.44 13.00 -11.58
CA PHE A 36 -25.00 13.32 -10.27
C PHE A 36 -24.09 14.20 -9.42
N GLU A 37 -24.73 14.97 -8.55
CA GLU A 37 -24.10 15.76 -7.49
C GLU A 37 -24.60 15.25 -6.14
N ALA A 38 -23.68 15.01 -5.21
CA ALA A 38 -23.99 14.47 -3.90
C ALA A 38 -23.21 15.19 -2.79
N GLU A 39 -23.79 15.17 -1.60
CA GLU A 39 -23.02 15.34 -0.36
C GLU A 39 -22.34 14.01 -0.03
N ILE A 40 -21.10 14.06 0.44
CA ILE A 40 -20.34 12.90 0.91
C ILE A 40 -19.86 13.16 2.33
N GLU A 41 -19.91 12.14 3.19
CA GLU A 41 -19.39 12.17 4.55
C GLU A 41 -18.71 10.84 4.89
N ILE A 42 -17.51 10.89 5.47
CA ILE A 42 -16.88 9.73 6.09
C ILE A 42 -17.27 9.75 7.57
N LEU A 43 -18.19 8.87 7.95
CA LEU A 43 -18.84 8.93 9.26
C LEU A 43 -17.83 8.78 10.40
N GLY A 44 -17.96 9.63 11.42
CA GLY A 44 -17.10 9.60 12.61
C GLY A 44 -15.75 10.30 12.45
N THR A 45 -15.42 10.81 11.26
CA THR A 45 -14.12 11.46 10.99
C THR A 45 -14.17 12.98 10.96
N GLY A 46 -15.38 13.55 10.84
CA GLY A 46 -15.59 14.98 10.56
C GLY A 46 -15.33 15.37 9.10
N LEU A 47 -14.89 14.45 8.25
CA LEU A 47 -14.67 14.70 6.82
C LEU A 47 -15.99 14.64 6.06
N LYS A 48 -16.32 15.75 5.45
CA LYS A 48 -17.50 15.92 4.60
C LYS A 48 -17.17 16.78 3.39
N GLY A 49 -18.03 16.75 2.39
CA GLY A 49 -17.81 17.53 1.20
C GLY A 49 -18.80 17.22 0.10
N THR A 50 -18.33 17.34 -1.13
CA THR A 50 -19.16 17.12 -2.33
C THR A 50 -18.55 16.05 -3.21
N LEU A 51 -19.41 15.30 -3.88
CA LEU A 51 -19.04 14.34 -4.90
C LEU A 51 -19.80 14.67 -6.18
N LYS A 52 -19.09 14.72 -7.30
CA LYS A 52 -19.68 14.85 -8.64
C LYS A 52 -19.22 13.69 -9.49
N SER A 53 -20.15 13.04 -10.18
CA SER A 53 -19.82 11.91 -11.05
C SER A 53 -20.49 12.04 -12.41
N TRP A 54 -19.69 11.85 -13.45
CA TRP A 54 -20.08 11.77 -14.85
C TRP A 54 -19.84 10.36 -15.32
N ASN A 55 -20.82 9.77 -16.01
CA ASN A 55 -20.71 8.41 -16.55
C ASN A 55 -21.32 8.38 -17.94
N GLU A 56 -20.64 7.75 -18.90
CA GLU A 56 -21.10 7.53 -20.26
C GLU A 56 -20.79 6.09 -20.67
N LEU A 57 -21.83 5.37 -21.10
CA LEU A 57 -21.68 4.00 -21.57
C LEU A 57 -20.82 3.96 -22.84
N PRO A 58 -19.96 2.94 -23.00
CA PRO A 58 -19.92 1.73 -22.18
C PRO A 58 -19.05 1.79 -20.93
N ILE A 59 -18.10 2.74 -20.83
CA ILE A 59 -17.05 2.69 -19.80
C ILE A 59 -16.56 4.04 -19.30
N LYS A 60 -16.89 5.14 -19.98
CA LYS A 60 -16.30 6.42 -19.66
C LYS A 60 -16.84 6.93 -18.34
N SER A 61 -15.97 7.37 -17.46
CA SER A 61 -16.37 7.92 -16.17
C SER A 61 -15.41 8.98 -15.68
N LYS A 62 -15.93 9.86 -14.83
CA LYS A 62 -15.14 10.81 -14.06
C LYS A 62 -15.83 11.03 -12.74
N THR A 63 -15.07 11.02 -11.66
CA THR A 63 -15.55 11.33 -10.32
C THR A 63 -14.62 12.37 -9.71
N VAL A 64 -15.22 13.43 -9.17
CA VAL A 64 -14.52 14.45 -8.39
C VAL A 64 -15.06 14.35 -6.97
N THR A 65 -14.17 14.01 -6.04
CA THR A 65 -14.45 13.98 -4.60
C THR A 65 -13.72 15.14 -3.96
N ASP A 66 -14.47 16.10 -3.42
CA ASP A 66 -13.96 17.31 -2.80
C ASP A 66 -14.36 17.31 -1.32
N LEU A 67 -13.48 16.80 -0.47
CA LEU A 67 -13.64 16.78 0.98
C LEU A 67 -12.96 18.01 1.59
N THR A 68 -13.36 18.38 2.80
CA THR A 68 -12.78 19.54 3.51
C THR A 68 -11.25 19.57 3.58
N VAL A 69 -10.58 18.41 3.49
CA VAL A 69 -9.12 18.29 3.70
C VAL A 69 -8.33 17.97 2.43
N PHE A 70 -8.94 17.31 1.45
CA PHE A 70 -8.31 16.95 0.19
C PHE A 70 -9.36 16.84 -0.91
N LYS A 71 -8.89 17.06 -2.14
CA LYS A 71 -9.66 16.86 -3.36
C LYS A 71 -8.98 15.81 -4.20
N GLU A 72 -9.75 14.87 -4.71
CA GLU A 72 -9.27 13.82 -5.59
C GLU A 72 -10.14 13.77 -6.84
N THR A 73 -9.54 13.50 -7.99
CA THR A 73 -10.28 13.30 -9.23
C THR A 73 -9.78 12.04 -9.92
N GLU A 74 -10.68 11.18 -10.33
CA GLU A 74 -10.35 9.96 -11.05
C GLU A 74 -11.33 9.74 -12.18
N GLY A 75 -10.94 8.95 -13.17
CA GLY A 75 -11.76 8.66 -14.32
C GLY A 75 -11.21 7.56 -15.21
N ASP A 76 -12.02 7.20 -16.19
CA ASP A 76 -11.66 6.28 -17.27
C ASP A 76 -12.14 6.94 -18.57
N ASN A 77 -11.22 7.24 -19.49
CA ASN A 77 -11.58 7.82 -20.80
C ASN A 77 -11.96 6.74 -21.83
N GLY A 78 -11.88 5.47 -21.44
CA GLY A 78 -12.13 4.29 -22.25
C GLY A 78 -10.88 3.59 -22.76
N GLU A 79 -9.75 4.29 -22.78
CA GLU A 79 -8.43 3.76 -23.15
C GLU A 79 -7.59 3.40 -21.92
N PHE A 80 -7.70 4.18 -20.85
CA PHE A 80 -7.02 3.93 -19.58
C PHE A 80 -7.74 4.60 -18.40
N PHE A 81 -7.52 4.03 -17.22
CA PHE A 81 -7.91 4.64 -15.96
C PHE A 81 -6.84 5.66 -15.53
N TRP A 82 -7.28 6.79 -14.99
CA TRP A 82 -6.41 7.84 -14.49
C TRP A 82 -6.90 8.39 -13.15
N LYS A 83 -5.96 8.93 -12.37
CA LYS A 83 -6.21 9.50 -11.05
C LYS A 83 -5.28 10.68 -10.78
N ALA A 84 -5.86 11.81 -10.39
CA ALA A 84 -5.17 12.98 -9.88
C ALA A 84 -5.33 13.01 -8.35
N ASP A 85 -4.20 12.99 -7.64
CA ASP A 85 -4.18 13.04 -6.17
C ASP A 85 -4.45 14.45 -5.61
N ALA A 86 -4.34 14.59 -4.29
CA ALA A 86 -4.55 15.84 -3.56
C ALA A 86 -3.60 16.99 -3.96
N ASN A 87 -2.48 16.66 -4.62
CA ASN A 87 -1.49 17.61 -5.13
C ASN A 87 -1.57 17.76 -6.65
N ASN A 88 -2.62 17.22 -7.29
CA ASN A 88 -2.88 17.20 -8.72
C ASN A 88 -1.87 16.37 -9.54
N LYS A 89 -1.11 15.47 -8.91
CA LYS A 89 -0.23 14.57 -9.66
C LYS A 89 -1.08 13.52 -10.36
N VAL A 90 -1.05 13.52 -11.69
CA VAL A 90 -1.80 12.59 -12.53
C VAL A 90 -1.05 11.26 -12.64
N GLN A 91 -1.79 10.18 -12.48
CA GLN A 91 -1.33 8.81 -12.62
C GLN A 91 -2.21 8.08 -13.61
N ILE A 92 -1.58 7.26 -14.44
CA ILE A 92 -2.26 6.40 -15.41
C ILE A 92 -2.02 4.95 -14.99
N SER A 93 -3.08 4.18 -14.81
CA SER A 93 -2.98 2.74 -14.54
C SER A 93 -2.92 1.96 -15.84
N LYS A 94 -1.84 1.18 -16.03
CA LYS A 94 -1.63 0.33 -17.21
C LYS A 94 -1.61 -1.17 -16.87
N ASP A 95 -2.02 -1.53 -15.66
CA ASP A 95 -1.99 -2.92 -15.23
C ASP A 95 -3.08 -3.76 -15.91
N GLU A 96 -2.79 -5.05 -16.10
CA GLU A 96 -3.67 -6.00 -16.79
C GLU A 96 -5.04 -6.16 -16.09
N SER A 97 -5.09 -6.00 -14.77
CA SER A 97 -6.35 -6.14 -14.02
C SER A 97 -7.34 -5.03 -14.39
N LYS A 98 -6.85 -3.81 -14.67
CA LYS A 98 -7.70 -2.71 -15.17
C LYS A 98 -8.24 -2.93 -16.58
N GLU A 99 -7.54 -3.63 -17.46
CA GLU A 99 -8.12 -4.00 -18.77
C GLU A 99 -9.25 -5.02 -18.59
N LYS A 100 -9.06 -6.04 -17.75
CA LYS A 100 -10.12 -7.02 -17.46
C LYS A 100 -11.35 -6.36 -16.82
N GLU A 101 -11.14 -5.42 -15.89
CA GLU A 101 -12.20 -4.60 -15.29
C GLU A 101 -12.96 -3.80 -16.37
N ARG A 102 -12.25 -3.17 -17.31
CA ARG A 102 -12.87 -2.44 -18.44
C ARG A 102 -13.64 -3.36 -19.36
N GLN A 103 -13.12 -4.55 -19.69
CA GLN A 103 -13.85 -5.54 -20.46
C GLN A 103 -15.15 -5.93 -19.77
N ASN A 104 -15.12 -6.17 -18.45
CA ASN A 104 -16.33 -6.42 -17.67
C ASN A 104 -17.32 -5.27 -17.73
N LYS A 105 -16.87 -4.02 -17.56
CA LYS A 105 -17.74 -2.84 -17.68
C LYS A 105 -18.41 -2.74 -19.06
N ARG A 106 -17.67 -3.00 -20.15
CA ARG A 106 -18.23 -3.05 -21.53
C ARG A 106 -19.35 -4.09 -21.64
N LEU A 107 -19.09 -5.31 -21.17
CA LEU A 107 -20.07 -6.41 -21.23
C LEU A 107 -21.30 -6.14 -20.33
N LEU A 108 -21.10 -5.53 -19.15
CA LEU A 108 -22.20 -5.11 -18.27
C LEU A 108 -23.05 -4.01 -18.92
N ALA A 109 -22.44 -3.04 -19.61
CA ALA A 109 -23.14 -1.99 -20.35
C ALA A 109 -24.00 -2.54 -21.50
N GLU A 110 -23.61 -3.69 -22.06
CA GLU A 110 -24.37 -4.45 -23.07
C GLU A 110 -25.43 -5.39 -22.46
N PHE A 111 -25.55 -5.43 -21.13
CA PHE A 111 -26.43 -6.33 -20.39
C PHE A 111 -26.11 -7.82 -20.62
N GLU A 112 -24.87 -8.17 -20.96
CA GLU A 112 -24.45 -9.55 -21.24
C GLU A 112 -24.59 -10.47 -20.01
N HIS A 113 -24.57 -9.91 -18.81
CA HIS A 113 -24.87 -10.65 -17.57
C HIS A 113 -26.31 -11.20 -17.53
N LEU A 114 -27.23 -10.65 -18.33
CA LEU A 114 -28.61 -11.15 -18.46
C LEU A 114 -28.73 -12.27 -19.50
N ASN A 115 -27.69 -12.52 -20.30
CA ASN A 115 -27.66 -13.62 -21.26
C ASN A 115 -27.50 -14.96 -20.52
N GLN A 116 -28.52 -15.81 -20.58
CA GLN A 116 -28.51 -17.14 -19.93
C GLN A 116 -27.40 -18.07 -20.44
N ASN A 117 -26.90 -17.81 -21.65
CA ASN A 117 -25.81 -18.56 -22.27
C ASN A 117 -24.51 -17.74 -22.30
N SER A 118 -24.38 -16.73 -21.44
CA SER A 118 -23.18 -15.91 -21.38
C SER A 118 -21.95 -16.79 -21.16
N LYS A 119 -20.91 -16.52 -21.94
CA LYS A 119 -19.59 -17.10 -21.72
C LYS A 119 -18.75 -16.27 -20.75
N PHE A 120 -19.25 -15.12 -20.31
CA PHE A 120 -18.53 -14.15 -19.51
C PHE A 120 -19.08 -14.02 -18.10
N PHE A 121 -20.37 -14.29 -17.87
CA PHE A 121 -20.97 -14.21 -16.54
C PHE A 121 -21.69 -15.49 -16.15
N LYS A 122 -21.61 -15.82 -14.86
CA LYS A 122 -22.46 -16.83 -14.22
C LYS A 122 -23.26 -16.17 -13.11
N LEU A 123 -24.58 -16.32 -13.19
CA LEU A 123 -25.49 -15.83 -12.18
C LEU A 123 -26.15 -17.00 -11.43
N SER A 124 -26.30 -16.85 -10.12
CA SER A 124 -26.97 -17.85 -9.28
C SER A 124 -27.75 -17.23 -8.14
N PHE A 125 -28.85 -17.89 -7.76
CA PHE A 125 -29.62 -17.56 -6.55
C PHE A 125 -29.03 -18.33 -5.38
N GLU A 126 -28.55 -17.61 -4.37
CA GLU A 126 -27.82 -18.16 -3.22
C GLU A 126 -28.73 -18.40 -2.00
N GLY A 127 -29.94 -17.86 -1.99
CA GLY A 127 -30.88 -18.03 -0.89
C GLY A 127 -31.59 -16.75 -0.48
N ILE A 128 -32.24 -16.81 0.69
CA ILE A 128 -32.84 -15.65 1.34
C ILE A 128 -31.97 -15.28 2.53
N GLN A 129 -31.66 -14.00 2.70
CA GLN A 129 -30.94 -13.47 3.86
C GLN A 129 -31.63 -12.20 4.37
N GLU A 130 -31.50 -11.93 5.67
CA GLU A 130 -32.01 -10.71 6.27
C GLU A 130 -31.02 -9.56 6.09
N VAL A 131 -31.50 -8.41 5.62
CA VAL A 131 -30.76 -7.14 5.54
C VAL A 131 -31.61 -6.05 6.18
N GLU A 132 -31.11 -5.45 7.26
CA GLU A 132 -31.81 -4.38 8.01
C GLU A 132 -33.26 -4.72 8.37
N GLY A 133 -33.52 -5.96 8.81
CA GLY A 133 -34.85 -6.44 9.20
C GLY A 133 -35.78 -6.81 8.04
N LYS A 134 -35.27 -6.85 6.80
CA LYS A 134 -36.02 -7.26 5.61
C LYS A 134 -35.46 -8.55 5.03
N GLU A 135 -36.34 -9.46 4.63
CA GLU A 135 -35.94 -10.63 3.84
C GLU A 135 -35.54 -10.20 2.42
N THR A 136 -34.39 -10.68 1.97
CA THR A 136 -33.85 -10.36 0.64
C THR A 136 -33.49 -11.62 -0.13
N TYR A 137 -33.72 -11.61 -1.45
CA TYR A 137 -33.13 -12.57 -2.36
C TYR A 137 -31.67 -12.22 -2.63
N VAL A 138 -30.78 -13.18 -2.43
CA VAL A 138 -29.34 -13.02 -2.69
C VAL A 138 -29.02 -13.58 -4.07
N LEU A 139 -28.58 -12.72 -4.98
CA LEU A 139 -28.06 -13.11 -6.28
C LEU A 139 -26.55 -12.93 -6.31
N LYS A 140 -25.84 -13.97 -6.75
CA LYS A 140 -24.41 -13.93 -7.02
C LYS A 140 -24.18 -13.73 -8.51
N THR A 141 -23.35 -12.77 -8.87
CA THR A 141 -22.82 -12.57 -10.21
C THR A 141 -21.32 -12.84 -10.16
N GLN A 142 -20.86 -13.84 -10.91
CA GLN A 142 -19.44 -14.13 -11.09
C GLN A 142 -19.02 -13.76 -12.52
N SER A 143 -18.02 -12.90 -12.66
CA SER A 143 -17.33 -12.71 -13.94
C SER A 143 -16.36 -13.86 -14.18
N LEU A 144 -16.30 -14.35 -15.41
CA LEU A 144 -15.32 -15.33 -15.89
C LEU A 144 -14.16 -14.65 -16.61
N VAL A 145 -14.15 -13.31 -16.68
CA VAL A 145 -13.08 -12.50 -17.28
C VAL A 145 -11.99 -12.21 -16.26
N ASP A 146 -12.38 -11.74 -15.07
CA ASP A 146 -11.46 -11.38 -13.98
C ASP A 146 -11.72 -12.18 -12.69
N GLU A 147 -12.62 -13.16 -12.74
CA GLU A 147 -13.00 -14.01 -11.60
C GLU A 147 -13.69 -13.27 -10.45
N SER A 148 -14.01 -11.98 -10.63
CA SER A 148 -14.70 -11.17 -9.63
C SER A 148 -16.08 -11.73 -9.29
N VAL A 149 -16.45 -11.58 -8.01
CA VAL A 149 -17.74 -12.01 -7.48
C VAL A 149 -18.45 -10.82 -6.84
N ASN A 150 -19.73 -10.67 -7.18
CA ASN A 150 -20.62 -9.66 -6.67
C ASN A 150 -21.89 -10.33 -6.11
N PHE A 151 -22.38 -9.85 -4.97
CA PHE A 151 -23.64 -10.28 -4.37
C PHE A 151 -24.61 -9.10 -4.28
N ASP A 152 -25.79 -9.27 -4.87
CA ASP A 152 -26.88 -8.29 -4.83
C ASP A 152 -28.03 -8.83 -3.99
N PHE A 153 -28.53 -8.00 -3.09
CA PHE A 153 -29.57 -8.34 -2.13
C PHE A 153 -30.84 -7.54 -2.45
N TYR A 154 -31.82 -8.21 -3.05
CA TYR A 154 -33.08 -7.60 -3.48
C TYR A 154 -34.19 -7.87 -2.47
N ASP A 155 -34.92 -6.84 -2.02
CA ASP A 155 -36.07 -6.96 -1.12
C ASP A 155 -37.09 -7.98 -1.66
N CYS A 156 -37.49 -8.97 -0.86
CA CYS A 156 -38.44 -10.00 -1.27
C CYS A 156 -39.84 -9.46 -1.58
N GLN A 157 -40.20 -8.27 -1.10
CA GLN A 157 -41.55 -7.71 -1.27
C GLN A 157 -41.68 -6.82 -2.50
N ASN A 158 -40.66 -6.01 -2.79
CA ASN A 158 -40.72 -4.99 -3.83
C ASN A 158 -39.56 -5.07 -4.84
N PHE A 159 -38.66 -6.04 -4.70
CA PHE A 159 -37.54 -6.31 -5.60
C PHE A 159 -36.53 -5.15 -5.74
N MET A 160 -36.55 -4.16 -4.85
CA MET A 160 -35.54 -3.09 -4.83
C MET A 160 -34.21 -3.61 -4.29
N LEU A 161 -33.10 -3.17 -4.87
CA LEU A 161 -31.76 -3.49 -4.36
C LEU A 161 -31.56 -2.79 -3.01
N LEU A 162 -31.27 -3.55 -1.95
CA LEU A 162 -31.04 -3.00 -0.61
C LEU A 162 -29.56 -2.97 -0.26
N LYS A 163 -28.81 -3.96 -0.72
CA LYS A 163 -27.38 -4.10 -0.44
C LYS A 163 -26.68 -4.72 -1.63
N ASN A 164 -25.45 -4.28 -1.86
CA ASN A 164 -24.46 -4.91 -2.70
C ASN A 164 -23.23 -5.30 -1.85
N GLU A 165 -22.57 -6.39 -2.21
CA GLU A 165 -21.34 -6.87 -1.56
C GLU A 165 -20.37 -7.40 -2.61
N LYS A 166 -19.12 -6.94 -2.57
CA LYS A 166 -18.03 -7.36 -3.46
C LYS A 166 -16.68 -7.25 -2.77
N ASP A 167 -15.68 -7.88 -3.36
CA ASP A 167 -14.28 -7.64 -3.01
C ASP A 167 -13.73 -6.50 -3.89
N GLU A 168 -13.17 -5.46 -3.27
CA GLU A 168 -12.42 -4.39 -3.93
C GLU A 168 -11.00 -4.34 -3.36
N GLU A 169 -9.98 -4.48 -4.21
CA GLU A 169 -8.56 -4.43 -3.78
C GLU A 169 -8.23 -5.32 -2.56
N ASN A 170 -8.81 -6.54 -2.53
CA ASN A 170 -8.75 -7.52 -1.44
C ASN A 170 -9.57 -7.20 -0.18
N ASP A 171 -10.30 -6.09 -0.14
CA ASP A 171 -11.20 -5.73 0.95
C ASP A 171 -12.65 -6.04 0.60
N LYS A 172 -13.37 -6.61 1.58
CA LYS A 172 -14.82 -6.78 1.46
C LYS A 172 -15.52 -5.43 1.62
N VAL A 173 -16.26 -5.01 0.59
CA VAL A 173 -17.02 -3.76 0.55
C VAL A 173 -18.51 -4.06 0.50
N GLU A 174 -19.27 -3.46 1.42
CA GLU A 174 -20.73 -3.54 1.45
C GLU A 174 -21.33 -2.16 1.17
N THR A 175 -22.23 -2.05 0.20
CA THR A 175 -22.94 -0.80 -0.11
C THR A 175 -24.44 -0.99 0.10
N PHE A 176 -25.04 -0.16 0.95
CA PHE A 176 -26.48 -0.15 1.23
C PHE A 176 -27.16 0.96 0.45
N PHE A 177 -28.34 0.69 -0.11
CA PHE A 177 -29.06 1.60 -0.99
C PHE A 177 -30.44 1.94 -0.41
N SER A 178 -30.75 3.24 -0.34
CA SER A 178 -32.03 3.73 0.17
C SER A 178 -32.45 5.06 -0.48
N ASP A 179 -33.60 5.60 -0.06
CA ASP A 179 -34.18 6.84 -0.59
C ASP A 179 -34.37 6.80 -2.11
N TYR A 180 -35.08 5.78 -2.60
CA TYR A 180 -35.31 5.62 -4.03
C TYR A 180 -36.26 6.70 -4.58
N LYS A 181 -35.81 7.40 -5.62
CA LYS A 181 -36.58 8.45 -6.31
C LYS A 181 -36.61 8.20 -7.81
N SER A 182 -37.73 8.57 -8.43
CA SER A 182 -37.89 8.45 -9.88
C SER A 182 -37.15 9.56 -10.62
N VAL A 183 -36.29 9.18 -11.55
CA VAL A 183 -35.62 10.05 -12.52
C VAL A 183 -35.95 9.52 -13.90
N ASN A 184 -36.66 10.30 -14.71
CA ASN A 184 -37.10 9.89 -16.06
C ASN A 184 -37.85 8.53 -16.09
N GLY A 185 -38.61 8.23 -15.03
CA GLY A 185 -39.38 6.99 -14.91
C GLY A 185 -38.59 5.79 -14.35
N ILE A 186 -37.31 5.98 -14.00
CA ILE A 186 -36.47 4.93 -13.40
C ILE A 186 -36.18 5.27 -11.94
N LEU A 187 -36.39 4.33 -11.03
CA LEU A 187 -36.06 4.49 -9.62
C LEU A 187 -34.54 4.36 -9.41
N LYS A 188 -33.93 5.38 -8.81
CA LYS A 188 -32.51 5.43 -8.43
C LYS A 188 -32.40 5.65 -6.93
N ALA A 189 -31.41 5.02 -6.28
CA ALA A 189 -31.13 5.24 -4.87
C ALA A 189 -30.44 6.60 -4.68
N PHE A 190 -31.03 7.49 -3.87
CA PHE A 190 -30.43 8.80 -3.56
C PHE A 190 -29.59 8.79 -2.29
N THR A 191 -29.58 7.70 -1.54
CA THR A 191 -28.68 7.50 -0.40
C THR A 191 -27.92 6.20 -0.55
N GLN A 192 -26.59 6.28 -0.45
CA GLN A 192 -25.69 5.14 -0.46
C GLN A 192 -24.85 5.16 0.81
N LYS A 193 -24.73 4.02 1.49
CA LYS A 193 -23.86 3.85 2.65
C LYS A 193 -22.91 2.71 2.39
N THR A 194 -21.63 3.03 2.26
CA THR A 194 -20.57 2.06 1.94
C THR A 194 -19.74 1.77 3.17
N ILE A 195 -19.50 0.49 3.45
CA ILE A 195 -18.68 0.00 4.57
C ILE A 195 -17.53 -0.81 4.01
N ILE A 196 -16.31 -0.33 4.23
CA ILE A 196 -15.08 -1.09 3.93
C ILE A 196 -14.76 -1.93 5.17
N LYS A 197 -15.04 -3.24 5.13
CA LYS A 197 -14.98 -4.10 6.31
C LYS A 197 -13.59 -4.20 6.92
N ALA A 198 -12.56 -4.21 6.08
CA ALA A 198 -11.18 -4.37 6.52
C ALA A 198 -10.72 -3.24 7.45
N ILE A 199 -11.20 -2.02 7.21
CA ILE A 199 -10.80 -0.82 7.96
C ILE A 199 -11.93 -0.25 8.84
N GLY A 200 -13.12 -0.85 8.80
CA GLY A 200 -14.30 -0.39 9.54
C GLY A 200 -14.84 0.99 9.13
N GLN A 201 -14.33 1.56 8.03
CA GLN A 201 -14.70 2.90 7.58
C GLN A 201 -16.05 2.87 6.89
N THR A 202 -16.92 3.81 7.27
CA THR A 202 -18.23 4.00 6.67
C THR A 202 -18.30 5.35 5.96
N THR A 203 -18.69 5.33 4.68
CA THR A 203 -18.93 6.53 3.88
C THR A 203 -20.40 6.60 3.53
N GLU A 204 -21.00 7.77 3.68
CA GLU A 204 -22.38 8.05 3.27
C GLU A 204 -22.40 9.07 2.15
N ILE A 205 -23.15 8.77 1.09
CA ILE A 205 -23.35 9.63 -0.07
C ILE A 205 -24.85 9.93 -0.18
N ARG A 206 -25.20 11.22 -0.21
CA ARG A 206 -26.58 11.71 -0.39
C ARG A 206 -26.69 12.53 -1.66
N ILE A 207 -27.27 11.93 -2.69
CA ILE A 207 -27.48 12.55 -3.99
C ILE A 207 -28.49 13.70 -3.86
N LYS A 208 -28.12 14.87 -4.39
CA LYS A 208 -28.98 16.07 -4.45
C LYS A 208 -29.54 16.29 -5.84
N LYS A 209 -28.77 15.92 -6.87
CA LYS A 209 -29.12 16.09 -8.27
C LYS A 209 -28.71 14.84 -9.04
N PHE A 210 -29.60 14.34 -9.89
CA PHE A 210 -29.33 13.22 -10.79
C PHE A 210 -29.99 13.48 -12.14
N GLU A 211 -29.21 13.40 -13.21
CA GLU A 211 -29.63 13.65 -14.59
C GLU A 211 -29.15 12.50 -15.48
N THR A 212 -29.90 12.18 -16.53
CA THR A 212 -29.56 11.11 -17.48
C THR A 212 -29.67 11.57 -18.93
N ASN A 213 -28.96 10.88 -19.81
CA ASN A 213 -28.89 11.17 -21.25
C ASN A 213 -28.42 12.59 -21.57
N LEU A 214 -27.42 13.05 -20.82
CA LEU A 214 -26.70 14.28 -21.08
C LEU A 214 -25.68 14.08 -22.20
N GLU A 215 -25.47 15.11 -23.00
CA GLU A 215 -24.30 15.23 -23.86
C GLU A 215 -23.19 15.89 -23.06
N PHE A 216 -22.00 15.28 -23.04
CA PHE A 216 -20.83 15.82 -22.36
C PHE A 216 -19.90 16.51 -23.36
N GLU A 217 -19.22 17.56 -22.91
CA GLU A 217 -18.24 18.27 -23.71
C GLU A 217 -17.02 17.38 -24.01
N GLU A 218 -16.39 17.58 -25.17
CA GLU A 218 -15.13 16.92 -25.51
C GLU A 218 -14.07 17.18 -24.42
N GLY A 219 -13.34 16.14 -24.03
CA GLY A 219 -12.37 16.23 -22.94
C GLY A 219 -12.94 16.00 -21.53
N THR A 220 -14.28 15.86 -21.36
CA THR A 220 -14.88 15.65 -20.03
C THR A 220 -14.22 14.52 -19.24
N PHE A 221 -13.91 13.41 -19.90
CA PHE A 221 -13.37 12.18 -19.32
C PHE A 221 -11.85 12.08 -19.39
N GLU A 222 -11.18 13.05 -20.01
CA GLU A 222 -9.72 13.07 -20.10
C GLU A 222 -9.11 13.47 -18.75
N PRO A 223 -7.88 12.99 -18.46
CA PRO A 223 -7.13 13.50 -17.32
C PRO A 223 -6.91 15.02 -17.45
N PRO A 224 -6.64 15.73 -16.34
CA PRO A 224 -6.27 17.15 -16.39
C PRO A 224 -5.13 17.41 -17.39
N GLU A 225 -5.28 18.43 -18.25
CA GLU A 225 -4.29 18.75 -19.31
C GLU A 225 -2.89 19.08 -18.77
N LYS A 226 -2.81 19.56 -17.52
CA LYS A 226 -1.55 19.85 -16.83
C LYS A 226 -1.39 18.89 -15.68
N ASP A 227 -0.29 18.13 -15.73
CA ASP A 227 0.21 17.41 -14.57
C ASP A 227 0.75 18.41 -13.51
N ALA A 228 1.03 17.93 -12.31
CA ALA A 228 1.61 18.74 -11.24
C ALA A 228 2.92 19.41 -11.71
N ASP A 229 2.93 20.75 -11.70
CA ASP A 229 4.10 21.60 -11.93
C ASP A 229 4.47 22.31 -10.61
N ASP A 230 4.78 21.48 -9.62
CA ASP A 230 4.93 21.87 -8.22
C ASP A 230 6.32 21.61 -7.66
N PHE A 231 7.29 21.31 -8.53
CA PHE A 231 8.69 21.21 -8.18
C PHE A 231 9.58 21.85 -9.26
N GLU A 232 10.75 22.32 -8.85
CA GLU A 232 11.77 22.85 -9.74
C GLU A 232 13.17 22.41 -9.29
N PHE A 233 14.07 22.30 -10.25
CA PHE A 233 15.50 22.20 -9.99
C PHE A 233 16.06 23.62 -9.91
N LEU A 234 16.77 23.90 -8.82
CA LEU A 234 17.48 25.17 -8.66
C LEU A 234 18.57 25.30 -9.73
N GLU A 235 18.93 26.55 -10.04
CA GLU A 235 20.00 26.89 -11.01
C GLU A 235 19.78 26.39 -12.46
N ASN A 236 18.53 26.10 -12.86
CA ASN A 236 18.18 25.51 -14.17
C ASN A 236 18.83 24.14 -14.43
N ASN A 237 19.11 23.37 -13.37
CA ASN A 237 19.55 21.99 -13.51
C ASN A 237 18.41 21.08 -14.01
N CYS A 238 18.75 19.87 -14.44
CA CYS A 238 17.78 18.83 -14.80
C CYS A 238 18.05 17.51 -14.06
N VAL A 239 19.10 17.51 -13.23
CA VAL A 239 19.56 16.39 -12.42
C VAL A 239 20.09 16.97 -11.12
N GLU A 240 19.77 16.32 -10.01
CA GLU A 240 20.28 16.67 -8.68
C GLU A 240 20.86 15.42 -8.04
N ASP A 241 22.12 15.51 -7.61
CA ASP A 241 22.88 14.42 -6.99
C ASP A 241 23.01 14.65 -5.49
N ILE A 242 22.53 13.71 -4.69
CA ILE A 242 22.45 13.84 -3.23
C ILE A 242 23.09 12.63 -2.57
N SER A 243 23.94 12.85 -1.57
CA SER A 243 24.39 11.78 -0.68
C SER A 243 23.29 11.45 0.33
N PHE A 244 22.99 10.16 0.47
CA PHE A 244 22.09 9.66 1.51
C PHE A 244 22.87 8.93 2.60
N LYS A 245 22.20 8.53 3.68
CA LYS A 245 22.76 7.56 4.64
C LYS A 245 22.05 6.23 4.47
N PHE A 246 22.78 5.15 4.27
CA PHE A 246 22.22 3.80 4.26
C PHE A 246 22.46 3.11 5.60
N LEU A 247 21.48 3.15 6.50
CA LEU A 247 21.60 2.58 7.85
C LEU A 247 20.46 1.60 8.11
N HIS A 248 20.77 0.41 8.65
CA HIS A 248 19.78 -0.64 8.93
C HIS A 248 18.85 -0.93 7.74
N ASN A 249 19.41 -0.96 6.53
CA ASN A 249 18.69 -1.13 5.27
C ASN A 249 17.61 -0.09 4.97
N HIS A 250 17.73 1.15 5.45
CA HIS A 250 16.86 2.26 5.05
C HIS A 250 17.67 3.41 4.46
N ILE A 251 17.05 4.12 3.50
CA ILE A 251 17.63 5.29 2.84
C ILE A 251 17.17 6.53 3.59
N TYR A 252 18.10 7.26 4.20
CA TYR A 252 17.82 8.52 4.89
C TYR A 252 18.32 9.71 4.09
N LEU A 253 17.41 10.65 3.83
CA LEU A 253 17.68 11.92 3.17
C LEU A 253 17.48 13.08 4.14
N LYS A 254 18.24 14.15 3.92
CA LYS A 254 18.03 15.42 4.59
C LYS A 254 17.02 16.23 3.78
N VAL A 255 15.92 16.61 4.44
CA VAL A 255 14.89 17.48 3.86
C VAL A 255 14.81 18.73 4.72
N LYS A 256 14.70 19.87 4.06
CA LYS A 256 14.58 21.17 4.71
C LYS A 256 13.17 21.70 4.56
N LEU A 257 12.53 21.97 5.70
CA LEU A 257 11.20 22.60 5.80
C LEU A 257 11.36 23.93 6.55
N ASN A 258 10.97 25.05 5.93
CA ASN A 258 11.08 26.40 6.53
C ASN A 258 12.46 26.71 7.16
N GLY A 259 13.55 26.25 6.54
CA GLY A 259 14.90 26.46 7.05
C GLY A 259 15.41 25.40 8.02
N THR A 260 14.55 24.53 8.54
CA THR A 260 14.93 23.43 9.43
C THR A 260 15.22 22.18 8.63
N GLU A 261 16.47 21.72 8.65
CA GLU A 261 16.88 20.44 8.05
C GLU A 261 16.61 19.29 9.02
N SER A 262 16.05 18.19 8.53
CA SER A 262 15.74 17.00 9.34
C SER A 262 15.85 15.72 8.50
N LEU A 263 15.92 14.55 9.16
CA LEU A 263 16.03 13.26 8.48
C LEU A 263 14.66 12.71 8.08
N TRP A 264 14.59 12.21 6.85
CA TRP A 264 13.42 11.60 6.24
C TRP A 264 13.80 10.25 5.63
N VAL A 265 12.89 9.29 5.67
CA VAL A 265 13.07 8.00 4.98
C VAL A 265 12.49 8.09 3.57
N LEU A 266 13.17 7.50 2.59
CA LEU A 266 12.60 7.31 1.25
C LEU A 266 11.84 5.99 1.20
N ASP A 267 10.56 6.03 0.83
CA ASP A 267 9.67 4.87 0.91
C ASP A 267 8.71 4.82 -0.29
N SER A 268 8.94 3.89 -1.22
CA SER A 268 8.04 3.68 -2.36
C SER A 268 6.79 2.85 -2.02
N GLY A 269 6.71 2.26 -0.83
CA GLY A 269 5.53 1.59 -0.27
C GLY A 269 4.55 2.56 0.38
N ALA A 270 4.99 3.74 0.80
CA ALA A 270 4.12 4.80 1.28
C ALA A 270 3.38 5.47 0.10
N SER A 271 2.05 5.31 0.05
CA SER A 271 1.21 5.85 -1.04
C SER A 271 1.16 7.37 -1.13
N VAL A 272 1.53 8.05 -0.05
CA VAL A 272 1.62 9.51 0.12
C VAL A 272 2.79 9.82 1.04
N THR A 273 3.34 11.02 0.93
CA THR A 273 4.35 11.54 1.87
C THR A 273 3.72 11.67 3.25
N VAL A 274 4.52 11.41 4.29
CA VAL A 274 4.08 11.40 5.70
C VAL A 274 4.98 12.31 6.52
N ILE A 275 4.40 13.11 7.42
CA ILE A 275 5.13 13.86 8.45
C ILE A 275 4.74 13.38 9.85
N ASP A 276 5.72 13.31 10.75
CA ASP A 276 5.48 13.04 12.16
C ASP A 276 4.52 14.09 12.77
N SER A 277 3.46 13.63 13.44
CA SER A 277 2.43 14.49 14.02
C SER A 277 2.98 15.43 15.09
N VAL A 278 3.86 14.94 15.97
CA VAL A 278 4.47 15.74 17.05
C VAL A 278 5.41 16.79 16.47
N PHE A 279 6.15 16.45 15.42
CA PHE A 279 6.98 17.41 14.69
C PHE A 279 6.15 18.47 13.96
N ALA A 280 5.06 18.07 13.28
CA ALA A 280 4.15 18.99 12.60
C ALA A 280 3.52 20.00 13.58
N GLU A 281 3.08 19.55 14.76
CA GLU A 281 2.56 20.41 15.82
C GLU A 281 3.62 21.39 16.34
N LYS A 282 4.87 20.94 16.55
CA LYS A 282 6.00 21.82 16.93
C LYS A 282 6.28 22.90 15.89
N MET A 283 6.01 22.63 14.62
CA MET A 283 6.09 23.60 13.52
C MET A 283 4.86 24.50 13.42
N ASN A 284 3.86 24.36 14.31
CA ASN A 284 2.56 25.03 14.27
C ASN A 284 1.75 24.72 13.00
N LEU A 285 1.91 23.53 12.43
CA LEU A 285 1.08 23.07 11.32
C LEU A 285 -0.25 22.55 11.86
N THR A 286 -1.32 22.76 11.09
CA THR A 286 -2.66 22.32 11.48
C THR A 286 -2.94 20.92 10.94
N LEU A 287 -3.21 19.97 11.85
CA LEU A 287 -3.69 18.64 11.51
C LEU A 287 -5.20 18.68 11.26
N GLU A 288 -5.64 18.11 10.15
CA GLU A 288 -7.03 18.14 9.71
C GLU A 288 -7.53 16.76 9.32
N GLY A 289 -8.75 16.43 9.75
CA GLY A 289 -9.38 15.15 9.45
C GLY A 289 -8.72 13.96 10.15
N LYS A 290 -9.43 12.84 10.20
CA LYS A 290 -8.92 11.57 10.72
C LYS A 290 -9.52 10.41 9.95
N VAL A 291 -8.73 9.64 9.23
CA VAL A 291 -9.19 8.44 8.50
C VAL A 291 -8.40 7.20 8.95
N GLN A 292 -8.92 6.02 8.63
CA GLN A 292 -8.18 4.78 8.85
C GLN A 292 -7.34 4.46 7.61
N GLY A 293 -6.03 4.38 7.78
CA GLY A 293 -5.07 3.89 6.79
C GLY A 293 -4.65 2.45 7.08
N LYS A 294 -3.95 1.82 6.13
CA LYS A 294 -3.32 0.50 6.31
C LYS A 294 -1.82 0.68 6.63
N GLY A 295 -1.34 -0.04 7.64
CA GLY A 295 0.08 -0.15 8.00
C GLY A 295 0.70 -1.48 7.53
N LEU A 296 1.76 -1.90 8.22
CA LEU A 296 2.49 -3.16 8.00
C LEU A 296 1.56 -4.38 8.10
N SER A 297 0.74 -4.45 9.15
CA SER A 297 -0.04 -5.61 9.58
C SER A 297 -1.48 -5.32 9.99
N GLY A 298 -1.88 -4.05 10.01
CA GLY A 298 -3.09 -3.54 10.65
C GLY A 298 -3.43 -2.13 10.21
N LEU A 299 -4.17 -1.41 11.06
CA LEU A 299 -4.70 -0.07 10.75
C LEU A 299 -3.94 1.02 11.51
N VAL A 300 -3.88 2.20 10.92
CA VAL A 300 -3.32 3.40 11.53
C VAL A 300 -4.28 4.58 11.36
N GLU A 301 -4.47 5.38 12.41
CA GLU A 301 -5.22 6.63 12.28
C GLU A 301 -4.36 7.68 11.58
N VAL A 302 -4.86 8.22 10.47
CA VAL A 302 -4.14 9.18 9.62
C VAL A 302 -4.84 10.52 9.65
N SER A 303 -4.09 11.57 9.98
CA SER A 303 -4.51 12.97 9.78
C SER A 303 -3.89 13.54 8.51
N PHE A 304 -4.34 14.69 8.04
CA PHE A 304 -3.74 15.39 6.91
C PHE A 304 -3.21 16.74 7.31
N VAL A 305 -2.16 17.21 6.63
CA VAL A 305 -1.54 18.50 6.90
C VAL A 305 -1.02 19.13 5.62
N LYS A 306 -1.09 20.46 5.56
CA LYS A 306 -0.45 21.23 4.48
C LYS A 306 0.98 21.54 4.91
N LEU A 307 1.96 20.93 4.25
CA LEU A 307 3.37 21.24 4.43
C LEU A 307 3.74 22.57 3.77
N PRO A 308 4.63 23.34 4.40
CA PRO A 308 5.32 24.43 3.71
C PRO A 308 6.20 23.87 2.57
N PRO A 309 6.77 24.74 1.72
CA PRO A 309 7.73 24.31 0.71
C PRO A 309 8.85 23.47 1.30
N LEU A 310 9.22 22.41 0.59
CA LEU A 310 10.27 21.47 0.99
C LEU A 310 11.44 21.54 0.02
N GLU A 311 12.66 21.42 0.55
CA GLU A 311 13.90 21.40 -0.21
C GLU A 311 14.70 20.13 0.08
N ILE A 312 15.23 19.51 -0.97
CA ILE A 312 16.09 18.32 -0.89
C ILE A 312 17.27 18.52 -1.85
N GLY A 313 18.45 18.86 -1.32
CA GLY A 313 19.54 19.34 -2.16
C GLY A 313 19.11 20.55 -2.99
N GLY A 314 19.38 20.52 -4.29
CA GLY A 314 18.95 21.48 -5.29
C GLY A 314 17.50 21.33 -5.81
N LEU A 315 16.66 20.49 -5.18
CA LEU A 315 15.24 20.38 -5.52
C LEU A 315 14.38 21.25 -4.61
N HIS A 316 13.48 22.04 -5.19
CA HIS A 316 12.50 22.84 -4.47
C HIS A 316 11.09 22.39 -4.85
N PHE A 317 10.27 22.08 -3.85
CA PHE A 317 8.86 21.72 -4.02
C PHE A 317 7.99 22.77 -3.35
N LYS A 318 6.91 23.16 -4.03
CA LYS A 318 5.86 24.03 -3.49
C LYS A 318 5.13 23.33 -2.35
N GLU A 319 4.27 24.07 -1.66
CA GLU A 319 3.42 23.52 -0.59
C GLU A 319 2.70 22.23 -1.03
N GLN A 320 2.73 21.21 -0.17
CA GLN A 320 2.14 19.89 -0.45
C GLN A 320 1.11 19.54 0.62
N LYS A 321 0.02 18.86 0.25
CA LYS A 321 -0.85 18.15 1.19
C LYS A 321 -0.28 16.76 1.42
N VAL A 322 -0.03 16.40 2.68
CA VAL A 322 0.57 15.11 3.07
C VAL A 322 -0.23 14.47 4.20
N ALA A 323 0.04 13.19 4.47
CA ALA A 323 -0.46 12.50 5.64
C ALA A 323 0.36 12.84 6.90
N SER A 324 -0.24 12.69 8.07
CA SER A 324 0.42 12.84 9.35
C SER A 324 0.02 11.72 10.30
N ILE A 325 1.03 11.04 10.84
CA ILE A 325 0.95 9.94 11.81
C ILE A 325 2.12 10.07 12.79
N GLU A 326 2.05 9.45 13.96
CA GLU A 326 3.19 9.43 14.90
C GLU A 326 4.21 8.36 14.46
N ILE A 327 5.40 8.78 14.02
CA ILE A 327 6.43 7.86 13.49
C ILE A 327 7.81 8.07 14.12
N ALA A 328 8.11 9.27 14.62
CA ALA A 328 9.43 9.58 15.15
C ALA A 328 9.80 8.68 16.35
N SER A 329 8.80 8.36 17.18
CA SER A 329 8.95 7.45 18.34
C SER A 329 9.48 6.07 17.92
N LEU A 330 8.98 5.52 16.81
CA LEU A 330 9.42 4.23 16.27
C LEU A 330 10.91 4.27 15.90
N PHE A 331 11.32 5.24 15.09
CA PHE A 331 12.72 5.35 14.62
C PHE A 331 13.69 5.68 15.77
N ARG A 332 13.27 6.52 16.73
CA ARG A 332 14.06 6.81 17.92
C ARG A 332 14.31 5.56 18.76
N LYS A 333 13.27 4.74 18.99
CA LYS A 333 13.38 3.53 19.80
C LYS A 333 14.24 2.46 19.13
N THR A 334 14.03 2.25 17.83
CA THR A 334 14.61 1.12 17.10
C THR A 334 16.00 1.42 16.56
N ILE A 335 16.24 2.62 16.03
CA ILE A 335 17.47 2.97 15.30
C ILE A 335 18.23 4.13 15.96
N GLY A 336 17.58 4.88 16.86
CA GLY A 336 18.19 6.01 17.56
C GLY A 336 18.31 7.27 16.69
N LEU A 337 17.46 7.39 15.66
CA LEU A 337 17.44 8.56 14.76
C LEU A 337 16.15 9.35 14.92
N GLU A 338 16.28 10.68 14.92
CA GLU A 338 15.15 11.61 14.80
C GLU A 338 14.71 11.70 13.34
N VAL A 339 13.86 10.77 12.93
CA VAL A 339 13.21 10.77 11.62
C VAL A 339 11.88 11.49 11.75
N VAL A 340 11.67 12.54 10.97
CA VAL A 340 10.48 13.40 11.08
C VAL A 340 9.50 13.23 9.92
N GLY A 341 9.83 12.40 8.93
CA GLY A 341 8.95 12.16 7.80
C GLY A 341 9.38 11.02 6.89
N ILE A 342 8.49 10.67 5.98
CA ILE A 342 8.64 9.65 4.95
C ILE A 342 8.30 10.31 3.61
N LEU A 343 9.24 10.26 2.66
CA LEU A 343 9.03 10.67 1.27
C LEU A 343 8.41 9.52 0.50
N GLY A 344 7.13 9.69 0.18
CA GLY A 344 6.30 8.63 -0.41
C GLY A 344 6.34 8.60 -1.94
N PHE A 345 5.45 7.78 -2.48
CA PHE A 345 5.20 7.67 -3.90
C PHE A 345 4.80 9.01 -4.56
N ASP A 346 4.02 9.86 -3.89
CA ASP A 346 3.65 11.17 -4.44
C ASP A 346 4.92 11.96 -4.80
N PHE A 347 5.88 12.08 -3.89
CA PHE A 347 7.19 12.67 -4.17
C PHE A 347 7.94 11.94 -5.30
N LEU A 348 8.10 10.62 -5.18
CA LEU A 348 8.88 9.80 -6.12
C LEU A 348 8.33 9.85 -7.56
N SER A 349 7.00 9.90 -7.72
CA SER A 349 6.33 9.85 -9.02
C SER A 349 6.55 11.09 -9.90
N ARG A 350 7.12 12.16 -9.34
CA ARG A 350 7.48 13.40 -10.06
C ARG A 350 8.84 13.33 -10.74
N LEU A 351 9.67 12.35 -10.38
CA LEU A 351 11.09 12.29 -10.73
C LEU A 351 11.43 10.91 -11.30
N VAL A 352 12.46 10.84 -12.14
CA VAL A 352 13.17 9.56 -12.34
C VAL A 352 14.24 9.47 -11.26
N THR A 353 14.16 8.42 -10.44
CA THR A 353 15.02 8.29 -9.25
C THR A 353 16.07 7.21 -9.48
N LYS A 354 17.34 7.59 -9.55
CA LYS A 354 18.47 6.66 -9.58
C LYS A 354 19.02 6.46 -8.17
N ILE A 355 19.20 5.22 -7.73
CA ILE A 355 19.76 4.88 -6.42
C ILE A 355 20.99 4.03 -6.63
N ASP A 356 22.15 4.53 -6.20
CA ASP A 356 23.41 3.79 -6.10
C ASP A 356 23.68 3.49 -4.61
N TYR A 357 23.35 2.27 -4.21
CA TYR A 357 23.44 1.83 -2.81
C TYR A 357 24.88 1.74 -2.32
N ALA A 358 25.80 1.24 -3.14
CA ALA A 358 27.18 1.02 -2.74
C ALA A 358 27.93 2.33 -2.50
N ASN A 359 27.57 3.37 -3.26
CA ASN A 359 28.18 4.70 -3.15
C ASN A 359 27.32 5.69 -2.33
N GLU A 360 26.24 5.23 -1.70
CA GLU A 360 25.28 6.03 -0.92
C GLU A 360 24.86 7.33 -1.65
N LYS A 361 24.60 7.23 -2.95
CA LYS A 361 24.26 8.35 -3.82
C LYS A 361 22.90 8.14 -4.48
N ILE A 362 22.03 9.13 -4.37
CA ILE A 362 20.76 9.20 -5.09
C ILE A 362 20.82 10.34 -6.10
N SER A 363 20.29 10.10 -7.30
CA SER A 363 20.17 11.13 -8.32
C SER A 363 18.71 11.26 -8.75
N PHE A 364 18.19 12.47 -8.72
CA PHE A 364 16.84 12.77 -9.20
C PHE A 364 16.93 13.46 -10.56
N TYR A 365 16.27 12.91 -11.57
CA TYR A 365 16.24 13.48 -12.92
C TYR A 365 14.85 14.03 -13.21
N HIS A 366 14.81 15.15 -13.93
CA HIS A 366 13.56 15.63 -14.52
C HIS A 366 13.07 14.60 -15.56
N PRO A 367 11.82 14.11 -15.48
CA PRO A 367 11.36 13.00 -16.33
C PRO A 367 11.39 13.34 -17.83
N LYS A 368 10.99 14.56 -18.21
CA LYS A 368 11.01 15.00 -19.63
C LYS A 368 12.40 15.04 -20.29
N THR A 369 13.48 15.12 -19.51
CA THR A 369 14.85 15.20 -20.04
C THR A 369 15.67 13.95 -19.77
N PHE A 370 15.15 13.03 -18.95
CA PHE A 370 15.79 11.76 -18.67
C PHE A 370 15.84 10.90 -19.93
N ALA A 371 17.04 10.41 -20.24
CA ALA A 371 17.26 9.45 -21.30
C ALA A 371 18.33 8.46 -20.82
N TYR A 372 17.92 7.21 -20.64
CA TYR A 372 18.84 6.17 -20.22
C TYR A 372 19.87 5.87 -21.32
N LYS A 373 21.16 5.85 -20.95
CA LYS A 373 22.31 5.58 -21.85
C LYS A 373 23.23 4.47 -21.35
N GLY A 374 22.86 3.78 -20.28
CA GLY A 374 23.64 2.69 -19.71
C GLY A 374 23.40 1.35 -20.41
N ASN A 375 23.92 0.28 -19.83
CA ASN A 375 23.87 -1.10 -20.34
C ASN A 375 23.09 -2.07 -19.42
N GLY A 376 22.37 -1.53 -18.45
CA GLY A 376 21.50 -2.25 -17.53
C GLY A 376 20.23 -2.79 -18.20
N THR A 377 19.53 -3.63 -17.46
CA THR A 377 18.30 -4.28 -17.92
C THR A 377 17.13 -3.35 -17.66
N VAL A 378 16.34 -3.06 -18.71
CA VAL A 378 15.08 -2.32 -18.59
C VAL A 378 13.95 -3.32 -18.35
N LEU A 379 13.22 -3.12 -17.25
CA LEU A 379 12.08 -3.92 -16.83
C LEU A 379 10.80 -3.12 -16.99
N GLU A 380 9.78 -3.75 -17.57
CA GLU A 380 8.41 -3.25 -17.50
C GLU A 380 7.87 -3.52 -16.10
N THR A 381 7.48 -2.46 -15.39
CA THR A 381 7.03 -2.54 -14.01
C THR A 381 5.71 -1.80 -13.86
N PRO A 382 4.58 -2.39 -14.29
CA PRO A 382 3.30 -1.71 -14.28
C PRO A 382 2.95 -1.23 -12.87
N LEU A 383 2.39 -0.03 -12.80
CA LEU A 383 2.00 0.60 -11.55
C LEU A 383 0.66 0.05 -11.09
N LYS A 384 0.60 -0.44 -9.85
CA LYS A 384 -0.64 -0.83 -9.19
C LYS A 384 -0.61 -0.45 -7.72
N ASN A 385 -1.68 0.17 -7.24
CA ASN A 385 -1.77 0.74 -5.89
C ASN A 385 -0.58 1.64 -5.57
N ARG A 386 -0.18 2.49 -6.53
CA ARG A 386 0.96 3.43 -6.41
C ARG A 386 2.33 2.77 -6.20
N MET A 387 2.45 1.46 -6.41
CA MET A 387 3.74 0.77 -6.32
C MET A 387 4.09 0.11 -7.66
N LEU A 388 5.37 0.20 -8.04
CA LEU A 388 5.91 -0.53 -9.19
C LEU A 388 5.91 -2.03 -8.87
N LYS A 389 5.50 -2.85 -9.84
CA LYS A 389 5.48 -4.31 -9.71
C LYS A 389 6.56 -4.93 -10.58
N ALA A 390 7.53 -5.61 -9.98
CA ALA A 390 8.64 -6.22 -10.71
C ALA A 390 8.59 -7.75 -10.64
N GLU A 391 9.00 -8.42 -11.71
CA GLU A 391 9.13 -9.88 -11.71
C GLU A 391 10.45 -10.31 -11.08
N MET A 392 10.37 -11.31 -10.20
CA MET A 392 11.54 -11.96 -9.59
C MET A 392 11.23 -13.45 -9.35
N THR A 393 12.26 -14.28 -9.48
CA THR A 393 12.21 -15.70 -9.13
C THR A 393 13.11 -16.00 -7.94
N VAL A 394 12.66 -16.81 -6.99
CA VAL A 394 13.44 -17.30 -5.83
C VAL A 394 13.55 -18.83 -5.87
N ASP A 395 14.72 -19.38 -5.55
CA ASP A 395 15.02 -20.82 -5.60
C ASP A 395 14.70 -21.48 -6.96
N GLY A 396 14.72 -20.69 -8.06
CA GLY A 396 14.27 -21.14 -9.39
C GLY A 396 12.81 -21.63 -9.45
N LYS A 397 12.02 -21.44 -8.39
CA LYS A 397 10.68 -22.00 -8.21
C LYS A 397 9.62 -20.95 -7.93
N PHE A 398 9.88 -20.06 -6.98
CA PHE A 398 8.90 -19.06 -6.54
C PHE A 398 9.00 -17.84 -7.43
N SER A 399 8.27 -17.86 -8.54
CA SER A 399 8.30 -16.81 -9.57
C SER A 399 6.99 -16.04 -9.62
N GLY A 400 7.07 -14.72 -9.75
CA GLY A 400 5.90 -13.87 -9.94
C GLY A 400 6.20 -12.39 -9.73
N LYS A 401 5.13 -11.60 -9.60
CA LYS A 401 5.21 -10.16 -9.37
C LYS A 401 5.41 -9.86 -7.88
N TRP A 402 6.32 -8.93 -7.62
CA TRP A 402 6.64 -8.41 -6.29
C TRP A 402 6.44 -6.90 -6.25
N ASN A 403 6.10 -6.38 -5.07
CA ASN A 403 6.03 -4.95 -4.80
C ASN A 403 7.44 -4.37 -4.65
N VAL A 404 7.78 -3.32 -5.39
CA VAL A 404 9.04 -2.59 -5.21
C VAL A 404 8.91 -1.61 -4.05
N ASP A 405 9.59 -1.89 -2.93
CA ASP A 405 9.40 -1.22 -1.65
C ASP A 405 10.74 -0.72 -1.06
N LEU A 406 11.07 0.54 -1.31
CA LEU A 406 12.26 1.19 -0.74
C LEU A 406 12.14 1.44 0.77
N GLY A 407 10.94 1.39 1.34
CA GLY A 407 10.71 1.51 2.78
C GLY A 407 10.91 0.20 3.53
N ALA A 408 10.90 -0.93 2.82
CA ALA A 408 11.17 -2.23 3.41
C ALA A 408 12.68 -2.48 3.58
N GLY A 409 13.14 -2.56 4.84
CA GLY A 409 14.52 -2.97 5.14
C GLY A 409 14.87 -4.39 4.67
N GLY A 410 13.87 -5.28 4.57
CA GLY A 410 14.03 -6.65 4.09
C GLY A 410 12.89 -7.08 3.19
N SER A 411 13.20 -7.95 2.22
CA SER A 411 12.21 -8.55 1.32
C SER A 411 11.46 -9.67 2.04
N SER A 412 10.16 -9.77 1.79
CA SER A 412 9.28 -10.73 2.47
C SER A 412 8.25 -11.34 1.52
N PHE A 413 7.90 -12.60 1.74
CA PHE A 413 6.76 -13.22 1.06
C PHE A 413 5.46 -12.81 1.74
N HIS A 414 4.42 -12.54 0.95
CA HIS A 414 3.09 -12.30 1.47
C HIS A 414 2.51 -13.56 2.12
N PHE A 415 1.69 -13.37 3.15
CA PHE A 415 1.13 -14.49 3.94
C PHE A 415 0.37 -15.51 3.07
N PRO A 416 -0.54 -15.12 2.14
CA PRO A 416 -1.24 -16.08 1.30
C PRO A 416 -0.29 -16.96 0.47
N PHE A 417 0.69 -16.34 -0.19
CA PHE A 417 1.67 -17.04 -1.02
C PHE A 417 2.57 -17.96 -0.18
N ALA A 418 3.07 -17.46 0.95
CA ALA A 418 3.93 -18.23 1.86
C ALA A 418 3.21 -19.45 2.42
N LYS A 419 1.91 -19.31 2.72
CA LYS A 419 1.06 -20.41 3.21
C LYS A 419 0.81 -21.46 2.15
N GLU A 420 0.44 -21.04 0.94
CA GLU A 420 0.20 -21.96 -0.18
C GLU A 420 1.46 -22.76 -0.58
N ASN A 421 2.63 -22.17 -0.37
CA ASN A 421 3.93 -22.76 -0.71
C ASN A 421 4.65 -23.43 0.47
N ASN A 422 3.99 -23.59 1.62
CA ASN A 422 4.53 -24.21 2.85
C ASN A 422 5.85 -23.58 3.33
N LEU A 423 6.04 -22.27 3.14
CA LEU A 423 7.27 -21.60 3.55
C LEU A 423 7.42 -21.53 5.08
N PHE A 424 6.32 -21.57 5.81
CA PHE A 424 6.33 -21.66 7.28
C PHE A 424 6.89 -22.97 7.81
N GLU A 425 7.02 -24.02 7.00
CA GLU A 425 7.62 -25.30 7.43
C GLU A 425 9.14 -25.32 7.27
N ARG A 426 9.72 -24.37 6.54
CA ARG A 426 11.18 -24.27 6.35
C ARG A 426 11.86 -23.84 7.64
N GLU A 427 13.08 -24.33 7.87
CA GLU A 427 13.96 -23.81 8.91
C GLU A 427 14.29 -22.34 8.66
N GLY A 428 14.48 -21.59 9.74
CA GLY A 428 14.84 -20.19 9.70
C GLY A 428 14.82 -19.55 11.09
N VAL A 429 15.18 -18.28 11.12
CA VAL A 429 15.41 -17.50 12.34
C VAL A 429 14.16 -16.72 12.69
N GLU A 430 13.52 -17.04 13.82
CA GLU A 430 12.37 -16.29 14.34
C GLU A 430 12.78 -14.89 14.79
N ARG A 431 11.93 -13.90 14.52
CA ARG A 431 12.14 -12.49 14.87
C ARG A 431 10.82 -11.74 15.02
N ILE A 432 10.88 -10.57 15.64
CA ILE A 432 9.86 -9.53 15.56
C ILE A 432 10.24 -8.51 14.49
N SER A 433 9.34 -8.29 13.54
CA SER A 433 9.35 -7.17 12.59
C SER A 433 8.56 -5.99 13.16
N MET A 434 8.92 -4.77 12.78
CA MET A 434 8.32 -3.53 13.29
C MET A 434 7.89 -2.60 12.16
N GLY A 435 6.78 -1.90 12.32
CA GLY A 435 6.26 -0.91 11.39
C GLY A 435 5.36 0.13 12.07
N ALA A 436 4.74 1.01 11.27
CA ALA A 436 3.96 2.15 11.76
C ALA A 436 2.74 1.77 12.64
N ASP A 437 2.24 0.55 12.51
CA ASP A 437 1.06 0.00 13.20
C ASP A 437 1.43 -1.07 14.23
N GLY A 438 2.72 -1.33 14.48
CA GLY A 438 3.18 -2.18 15.59
C GLY A 438 4.17 -3.28 15.20
N GLN A 439 4.11 -4.38 15.96
CA GLN A 439 5.04 -5.51 15.89
C GLN A 439 4.38 -6.74 15.29
N LEU A 440 5.14 -7.50 14.49
CA LEU A 440 4.68 -8.70 13.82
C LEU A 440 5.72 -9.82 13.96
N LYS A 441 5.27 -11.02 14.36
CA LYS A 441 6.13 -12.20 14.32
C LYS A 441 6.51 -12.55 12.89
N SER A 442 7.77 -12.89 12.71
CA SER A 442 8.35 -13.18 11.42
C SER A 442 9.39 -14.27 11.53
N LYS A 443 9.64 -14.96 10.42
CA LYS A 443 10.75 -15.90 10.31
C LYS A 443 11.58 -15.56 9.09
N THR A 444 12.88 -15.37 9.28
CA THR A 444 13.84 -15.16 8.20
C THR A 444 14.35 -16.49 7.71
N ILE A 445 14.14 -16.80 6.44
CA ILE A 445 14.52 -18.07 5.82
C ILE A 445 15.64 -17.81 4.81
N LYS A 446 16.65 -18.69 4.80
CA LYS A 446 17.70 -18.70 3.77
C LYS A 446 17.23 -19.48 2.53
N PHE A 447 17.47 -18.88 1.37
CA PHE A 447 17.17 -19.43 0.04
C PHE A 447 18.48 -19.66 -0.73
N SER A 448 18.45 -20.45 -1.81
CA SER A 448 19.64 -20.74 -2.63
C SER A 448 20.04 -19.51 -3.44
N ASP A 449 19.06 -18.86 -4.06
CA ASP A 449 19.27 -17.71 -4.93
C ASP A 449 17.96 -16.96 -5.24
N PHE A 450 18.10 -15.75 -5.77
CA PHE A 450 17.06 -15.09 -6.53
C PHE A 450 17.58 -14.62 -7.89
N GLU A 451 16.66 -14.49 -8.85
CA GLU A 451 16.87 -13.96 -10.19
C GLU A 451 16.00 -12.72 -10.40
N PHE A 452 16.64 -11.58 -10.64
CA PHE A 452 16.01 -10.27 -10.80
C PHE A 452 16.75 -9.45 -11.85
N GLY A 453 16.02 -8.90 -12.83
CA GLY A 453 16.64 -8.08 -13.88
C GLY A 453 17.66 -8.82 -14.76
N GLY A 454 17.57 -10.15 -14.86
CA GLY A 454 18.55 -11.00 -15.55
C GLY A 454 19.82 -11.28 -14.74
N PHE A 455 19.87 -10.86 -13.47
CA PHE A 455 20.97 -11.12 -12.56
C PHE A 455 20.58 -12.16 -11.51
N LYS A 456 21.53 -13.04 -11.19
CA LYS A 456 21.38 -14.06 -10.15
C LYS A 456 22.27 -13.73 -8.96
N VAL A 457 21.71 -13.77 -7.75
CA VAL A 457 22.42 -13.53 -6.49
C VAL A 457 22.17 -14.71 -5.55
N GLU A 458 23.24 -15.25 -4.97
CA GLU A 458 23.17 -16.45 -4.14
C GLU A 458 22.93 -16.14 -2.65
N ASN A 459 22.43 -17.14 -1.92
CA ASN A 459 22.24 -17.13 -0.48
C ASN A 459 21.39 -15.97 0.09
N PRO A 460 20.30 -15.53 -0.58
CA PRO A 460 19.47 -14.47 -0.03
C PRO A 460 18.68 -14.95 1.19
N LYS A 461 18.21 -13.97 1.96
CA LYS A 461 17.36 -14.17 3.14
C LYS A 461 16.08 -13.39 2.99
N PHE A 462 14.95 -14.07 3.09
CA PHE A 462 13.62 -13.46 3.01
C PHE A 462 12.77 -13.80 4.22
N SER A 463 11.94 -12.85 4.62
CA SER A 463 11.03 -13.02 5.75
C SER A 463 9.69 -13.61 5.30
N VAL A 464 9.08 -14.39 6.18
CA VAL A 464 7.66 -14.76 6.14
C VAL A 464 6.98 -14.27 7.40
N HIS A 465 5.72 -13.87 7.30
CA HIS A 465 4.94 -13.32 8.41
C HIS A 465 3.69 -14.16 8.63
N GLU A 466 3.39 -14.52 9.88
CA GLU A 466 2.23 -15.36 10.21
C GLU A 466 0.95 -14.52 10.41
N ASP A 467 -0.20 -15.10 10.02
CA ASP A 467 -1.56 -14.62 10.31
C ASP A 467 -1.89 -13.17 9.90
N VAL A 468 -1.23 -12.65 8.86
CA VAL A 468 -1.54 -11.31 8.32
C VAL A 468 -2.83 -11.34 7.51
N LYS A 469 -3.86 -10.63 7.99
CA LYS A 469 -5.19 -10.55 7.35
C LYS A 469 -5.48 -9.20 6.69
N VAL A 470 -4.81 -8.14 7.14
CA VAL A 470 -4.91 -6.76 6.66
C VAL A 470 -3.50 -6.17 6.65
N GLY A 471 -3.23 -5.16 5.82
CA GLY A 471 -1.93 -4.50 5.74
C GLY A 471 -1.09 -4.94 4.53
N ALA A 472 0.14 -4.46 4.47
CA ALA A 472 1.03 -4.58 3.31
C ALA A 472 1.29 -6.03 2.87
N PHE A 473 1.22 -7.02 3.77
CA PHE A 473 1.55 -8.42 3.49
C PHE A 473 0.36 -9.37 3.24
N ALA A 474 -0.86 -8.83 3.12
CA ALA A 474 -2.09 -9.62 2.97
C ALA A 474 -2.52 -9.86 1.50
N ASP A 475 -1.85 -9.24 0.52
CA ASP A 475 -2.25 -9.30 -0.88
C ASP A 475 -2.02 -10.70 -1.48
N LYS A 476 -3.05 -11.23 -2.15
CA LYS A 476 -3.05 -12.56 -2.76
C LYS A 476 -2.50 -12.58 -4.19
N GLU A 477 -2.40 -11.44 -4.86
CA GLU A 477 -1.95 -11.35 -6.25
C GLU A 477 -0.43 -11.37 -6.39
N PHE A 478 0.28 -11.01 -5.32
CA PHE A 478 1.72 -10.81 -5.32
C PHE A 478 2.46 -11.87 -4.51
N VAL A 479 3.68 -12.17 -4.93
CA VAL A 479 4.57 -13.08 -4.21
C VAL A 479 5.01 -12.46 -2.89
N GLY A 480 5.33 -11.15 -2.90
CA GLY A 480 5.92 -10.48 -1.76
C GLY A 480 6.32 -9.03 -2.00
N ASN A 481 7.03 -8.45 -1.03
CA ASN A 481 7.72 -7.17 -1.13
C ASN A 481 9.22 -7.38 -1.40
N LEU A 482 9.77 -6.62 -2.35
CA LEU A 482 11.21 -6.46 -2.57
C LEU A 482 11.69 -5.26 -1.78
N GLY A 483 12.62 -5.49 -0.88
CA GLY A 483 13.21 -4.49 0.00
C GLY A 483 14.70 -4.28 -0.22
N ASN A 484 15.26 -3.37 0.59
CA ASN A 484 16.63 -2.90 0.48
C ASN A 484 17.71 -3.97 0.71
N ASN A 485 17.39 -5.09 1.38
CA ASN A 485 18.31 -6.23 1.47
C ASN A 485 18.65 -6.81 0.08
N VAL A 486 17.72 -6.77 -0.88
CA VAL A 486 17.94 -7.16 -2.28
C VAL A 486 18.52 -5.99 -3.06
N PHE A 487 17.90 -4.80 -2.97
CA PHE A 487 18.25 -3.65 -3.79
C PHE A 487 19.69 -3.17 -3.60
N ARG A 488 20.29 -3.35 -2.42
CA ARG A 488 21.70 -3.01 -2.16
C ARG A 488 22.72 -3.68 -3.09
N ASN A 489 22.33 -4.72 -3.83
CA ASN A 489 23.17 -5.37 -4.83
C ASN A 489 23.24 -4.60 -6.16
N PHE A 490 22.40 -3.57 -6.35
CA PHE A 490 22.14 -2.96 -7.65
C PHE A 490 22.29 -1.44 -7.61
N VAL A 491 22.41 -0.87 -8.81
CA VAL A 491 22.02 0.52 -9.08
C VAL A 491 20.65 0.47 -9.75
N LEU A 492 19.68 1.17 -9.19
CA LEU A 492 18.29 1.14 -9.65
C LEU A 492 17.90 2.49 -10.26
N TYR A 493 17.06 2.48 -11.28
CA TYR A 493 16.34 3.66 -11.76
C TYR A 493 14.85 3.37 -11.71
N LEU A 494 14.08 4.21 -11.02
CA LEU A 494 12.63 4.12 -10.93
C LEU A 494 12.03 5.23 -11.79
N ASP A 495 11.36 4.84 -12.88
CA ASP A 495 10.66 5.73 -13.79
C ASP A 495 9.16 5.43 -13.75
N TYR A 496 8.44 6.19 -12.91
CA TYR A 496 7.01 6.02 -12.69
C TYR A 496 6.16 6.46 -13.88
N GLU A 497 6.60 7.46 -14.65
CA GLU A 497 5.86 7.97 -15.82
C GLU A 497 5.86 6.93 -16.95
N SER A 498 7.03 6.34 -17.21
CA SER A 498 7.17 5.25 -18.18
C SER A 498 6.74 3.89 -17.62
N GLN A 499 6.53 3.77 -16.31
CA GLN A 499 6.29 2.51 -15.57
C GLN A 499 7.39 1.48 -15.82
N LYS A 500 8.64 1.93 -15.71
CA LYS A 500 9.84 1.13 -15.94
C LYS A 500 10.77 1.20 -14.76
N MET A 501 11.51 0.11 -14.58
CA MET A 501 12.65 0.07 -13.69
C MET A 501 13.87 -0.36 -14.46
N ILE A 502 15.00 0.28 -14.21
CA ILE A 502 16.28 -0.09 -14.83
C ILE A 502 17.19 -0.64 -13.75
N VAL A 503 17.79 -1.79 -14.01
CA VAL A 503 18.63 -2.52 -13.05
C VAL A 503 20.04 -2.68 -13.62
N GLU A 504 21.02 -2.14 -12.91
CA GLU A 504 22.45 -2.32 -13.16
C GLU A 504 23.07 -3.04 -11.97
N LYS A 505 24.16 -3.80 -12.17
CA LYS A 505 24.94 -4.33 -11.03
C LYS A 505 25.54 -3.15 -10.26
N GLY A 506 25.38 -3.15 -8.94
CA GLY A 506 26.09 -2.22 -8.05
C GLY A 506 27.46 -2.76 -7.66
N ASP A 507 28.29 -1.91 -7.06
CA ASP A 507 29.62 -2.31 -6.58
C ASP A 507 29.55 -3.32 -5.40
N ASP A 508 28.38 -3.42 -4.76
CA ASP A 508 28.05 -4.36 -3.70
C ASP A 508 27.39 -5.66 -4.21
N PHE A 509 27.29 -5.84 -5.54
CA PHE A 509 26.63 -7.00 -6.14
C PHE A 509 27.25 -8.33 -5.67
N GLY A 510 26.41 -9.20 -5.10
CA GLY A 510 26.83 -10.54 -4.65
C GLY A 510 27.64 -10.54 -3.35
N LYS A 511 27.73 -9.40 -2.65
CA LYS A 511 28.25 -9.39 -1.27
C LYS A 511 27.33 -10.19 -0.36
N GLU A 512 27.92 -10.80 0.66
CA GLU A 512 27.19 -11.63 1.60
C GLU A 512 26.08 -10.86 2.32
N PHE A 513 24.94 -11.53 2.51
CA PHE A 513 23.82 -11.01 3.27
C PHE A 513 24.17 -10.98 4.76
N PRO A 514 23.91 -9.87 5.48
CA PRO A 514 24.10 -9.82 6.91
C PRO A 514 23.37 -10.97 7.62
N SER A 515 24.01 -11.47 8.67
CA SER A 515 23.49 -12.53 9.50
C SER A 515 23.33 -12.04 10.92
N ASP A 516 22.20 -12.37 11.53
CA ASP A 516 22.13 -12.29 12.98
C ASP A 516 23.10 -13.30 13.58
N LYS A 517 23.83 -12.85 14.59
CA LYS A 517 24.82 -13.65 15.29
C LYS A 517 24.59 -13.70 16.80
N SER A 518 23.66 -12.90 17.33
CA SER A 518 23.36 -12.86 18.75
C SER A 518 22.02 -13.53 19.07
N GLY A 519 21.03 -13.36 18.20
CA GLY A 519 19.63 -13.69 18.45
C GLY A 519 18.93 -12.71 19.38
N LEU A 520 19.57 -11.58 19.68
CA LEU A 520 19.08 -10.56 20.59
C LEU A 520 18.45 -9.41 19.81
N GLN A 521 17.17 -9.12 20.05
CA GLN A 521 16.54 -7.90 19.57
C GLN A 521 16.36 -6.92 20.73
N ILE A 522 16.91 -5.72 20.57
CA ILE A 522 16.96 -4.68 21.58
C ILE A 522 16.44 -3.38 20.96
N GLN A 523 15.70 -2.59 21.72
CA GLN A 523 15.29 -1.23 21.38
C GLN A 523 15.37 -0.34 22.62
N ARG A 524 15.20 0.97 22.47
CA ARG A 524 14.95 1.83 23.62
C ARG A 524 13.50 1.70 24.10
N ASN A 525 13.31 1.65 25.42
CA ASN A 525 12.00 1.76 26.05
C ASN A 525 11.58 3.25 26.19
N GLU A 526 10.45 3.52 26.87
CA GLU A 526 9.97 4.90 27.09
C GLU A 526 10.88 5.74 28.00
N GLU A 527 11.65 5.10 28.88
CA GLU A 527 12.62 5.76 29.76
C GLU A 527 13.93 6.08 29.03
N GLY A 528 14.10 5.54 27.82
CA GLY A 528 15.29 5.67 26.99
C GLY A 528 16.26 4.50 27.12
N ASP A 529 16.11 3.61 28.10
CA ASP A 529 17.04 2.49 28.31
C ASP A 529 16.94 1.44 27.18
N PHE A 530 18.07 0.82 26.84
CA PHE A 530 18.08 -0.36 25.96
C PHE A 530 17.45 -1.56 26.65
N GLU A 531 16.39 -2.10 26.08
CA GLU A 531 15.62 -3.22 26.60
C GLU A 531 15.54 -4.35 25.58
N VAL A 532 15.75 -5.58 26.06
CA VAL A 532 15.57 -6.79 25.27
C VAL A 532 14.07 -7.03 25.03
N ILE A 533 13.66 -7.01 23.76
CA ILE A 533 12.25 -7.18 23.37
C ILE A 533 11.94 -8.56 22.81
N PHE A 534 12.94 -9.25 22.30
CA PHE A 534 12.79 -10.59 21.76
C PHE A 534 14.13 -11.32 21.79
N ILE A 535 14.05 -12.61 22.09
CA ILE A 535 15.18 -13.53 22.07
C ILE A 535 14.82 -14.64 21.11
N THR A 536 15.70 -14.85 20.13
CA THR A 536 15.54 -15.92 19.15
C THR A 536 15.72 -17.27 19.86
N PRO A 537 14.81 -18.24 19.69
CA PRO A 537 15.01 -19.58 20.24
C PRO A 537 16.28 -20.24 19.73
N SER A 538 16.96 -21.01 20.58
CA SER A 538 18.22 -21.73 20.28
C SER A 538 19.35 -20.82 19.79
N SER A 539 19.38 -19.56 20.24
CA SER A 539 20.40 -18.57 19.88
C SER A 539 21.45 -18.38 20.97
N PRO A 540 22.60 -17.75 20.67
CA PRO A 540 23.58 -17.38 21.68
C PRO A 540 22.99 -16.54 22.82
N ALA A 541 22.03 -15.67 22.56
CA ALA A 541 21.35 -14.89 23.59
C ALA A 541 20.54 -15.78 24.56
N GLU A 542 19.78 -16.74 24.05
CA GLU A 542 19.04 -17.68 24.89
C GLU A 542 20.00 -18.55 25.71
N GLU A 543 21.04 -19.11 25.07
CA GLU A 543 22.06 -19.93 25.74
C GLU A 543 22.83 -19.16 26.82
N SER A 544 23.02 -17.85 26.62
CA SER A 544 23.70 -16.97 27.58
C SER A 544 22.79 -16.50 28.73
N GLY A 545 21.51 -16.87 28.71
CA GLY A 545 20.55 -16.61 29.77
C GLY A 545 19.96 -15.20 29.78
N PHE A 546 19.94 -14.51 28.64
CA PHE A 546 19.16 -13.27 28.50
C PHE A 546 17.66 -13.56 28.67
N GLU A 547 16.91 -12.56 29.14
CA GLU A 547 15.46 -12.60 29.23
C GLU A 547 14.84 -11.34 28.60
N VAL A 548 13.61 -11.48 28.07
CA VAL A 548 12.84 -10.32 27.61
C VAL A 548 12.55 -9.41 28.81
N GLY A 549 12.81 -8.10 28.64
CA GLY A 549 12.75 -7.10 29.70
C GLY A 549 14.09 -6.82 30.39
N ASP A 550 15.17 -7.56 30.06
CA ASP A 550 16.51 -7.19 30.51
C ASP A 550 16.88 -5.81 29.97
N LYS A 551 17.27 -4.89 30.88
CA LYS A 551 17.84 -3.60 30.50
C LYS A 551 19.34 -3.73 30.32
N VAL A 552 19.86 -3.41 29.13
CA VAL A 552 21.29 -3.51 28.82
C VAL A 552 22.01 -2.24 29.24
N LEU A 553 22.82 -2.34 30.29
CA LEU A 553 23.54 -1.20 30.88
C LEU A 553 24.89 -0.97 30.21
N SER A 554 25.63 -2.03 29.86
CA SER A 554 26.92 -1.90 29.19
C SER A 554 27.26 -3.10 28.31
N ILE A 555 28.13 -2.87 27.32
CA ILE A 555 28.73 -3.90 26.45
C ILE A 555 30.25 -3.73 26.47
N ASN A 556 30.97 -4.78 26.87
CA ASN A 556 32.42 -4.79 27.08
C ASN A 556 32.90 -3.63 27.98
N GLY A 557 32.15 -3.37 29.07
CA GLY A 557 32.43 -2.29 30.03
C GLY A 557 32.17 -0.88 29.50
N LYS A 558 31.60 -0.72 28.31
CA LYS A 558 31.15 0.57 27.77
C LYS A 558 29.66 0.73 27.99
N ASP A 559 29.30 1.79 28.68
CA ASP A 559 27.93 2.16 28.99
C ASP A 559 27.09 2.41 27.72
N THR A 560 25.87 1.88 27.67
CA THR A 560 25.02 1.91 26.47
C THR A 560 24.48 3.31 26.15
N GLU A 561 24.29 4.19 27.14
CA GLU A 561 23.96 5.60 26.91
C GLU A 561 25.08 6.29 26.13
N SER A 562 26.34 6.02 26.50
CA SER A 562 27.51 6.57 25.82
C SER A 562 27.71 6.01 24.40
N LEU A 563 27.32 4.75 24.17
CA LEU A 563 27.42 4.10 22.85
C LEU A 563 26.34 4.59 21.89
N GLY A 564 25.15 4.90 22.39
CA GLY A 564 23.96 5.11 21.57
C GLY A 564 23.57 3.87 20.75
N ASN A 565 22.52 3.99 19.93
CA ASN A 565 21.99 2.85 19.17
C ASN A 565 23.01 2.28 18.19
N LEU A 566 23.66 3.15 17.42
CA LEU A 566 24.68 2.74 16.45
C LEU A 566 25.82 1.95 17.12
N GLY A 567 26.36 2.46 18.24
CA GLY A 567 27.45 1.78 18.94
C GLY A 567 27.03 0.43 19.52
N VAL A 568 25.79 0.32 20.03
CA VAL A 568 25.23 -0.96 20.51
C VAL A 568 25.12 -1.97 19.36
N PHE A 569 24.55 -1.57 18.22
CA PHE A 569 24.38 -2.47 17.08
C PHE A 569 25.71 -2.87 16.43
N GLU A 570 26.69 -1.96 16.36
CA GLU A 570 28.05 -2.27 15.90
C GLU A 570 28.70 -3.41 16.71
N PHE A 571 28.40 -3.54 18.01
CA PHE A 571 28.89 -4.68 18.80
C PHE A 571 28.23 -6.00 18.39
N LEU A 572 26.93 -5.98 18.13
CA LEU A 572 26.15 -7.18 17.75
C LEU A 572 26.46 -7.65 16.33
N GLU A 573 26.94 -6.75 15.47
CA GLU A 573 27.28 -7.04 14.07
C GLU A 573 28.70 -7.60 13.87
N LYS A 574 29.53 -7.63 14.92
CA LYS A 574 30.92 -8.13 14.86
C LYS A 574 31.03 -9.56 14.35
N ASP A 575 32.25 -9.95 13.97
CA ASP A 575 32.53 -11.28 13.41
C ASP A 575 32.12 -12.42 14.34
N GLU A 576 31.75 -13.55 13.74
CA GLU A 576 31.47 -14.79 14.46
C GLU A 576 32.67 -15.18 15.36
N GLY A 577 32.37 -15.72 16.54
CA GLY A 577 33.35 -16.04 17.58
C GLY A 577 33.73 -14.86 18.48
N THR A 578 33.31 -13.63 18.15
CA THR A 578 33.50 -12.48 19.04
C THR A 578 32.77 -12.70 20.36
N LYS A 579 33.50 -12.51 21.47
CA LYS A 579 32.95 -12.56 22.81
C LYS A 579 32.51 -11.16 23.25
N LEU A 580 31.29 -11.06 23.73
CA LEU A 580 30.69 -9.84 24.26
C LEU A 580 30.31 -10.09 25.72
N GLU A 581 30.70 -9.17 26.58
CA GLU A 581 30.35 -9.16 28.01
C GLU A 581 29.32 -8.05 28.23
N PHE A 582 28.16 -8.41 28.78
CA PHE A 582 27.05 -7.50 29.02
C PHE A 582 26.83 -7.34 30.52
N GLU A 583 26.66 -6.11 30.98
CA GLU A 583 26.01 -5.84 32.27
C GLU A 583 24.54 -5.56 31.97
N VAL A 584 23.63 -6.36 32.53
CA VAL A 584 22.18 -6.17 32.40
C VAL A 584 21.53 -5.95 33.75
N LEU A 585 20.45 -5.17 33.78
CA LEU A 585 19.56 -5.05 34.93
C LEU A 585 18.29 -5.87 34.64
N ARG A 586 18.09 -6.92 35.43
CA ARG A 586 16.88 -7.75 35.41
C ARG A 586 16.08 -7.45 36.67
N SER A 587 14.91 -6.83 36.50
CA SER A 587 14.16 -6.26 37.61
C SER A 587 15.05 -5.29 38.41
N ASP A 588 15.52 -5.69 39.60
CA ASP A 588 16.42 -4.89 40.45
C ASP A 588 17.84 -5.49 40.59
N ALA A 589 18.12 -6.60 39.90
CA ALA A 589 19.39 -7.31 40.00
C ALA A 589 20.30 -7.03 38.80
N LYS A 590 21.54 -6.63 39.07
CA LYS A 590 22.59 -6.55 38.04
C LYS A 590 23.19 -7.93 37.79
N LEU A 591 23.29 -8.30 36.52
CA LEU A 591 23.84 -9.58 36.06
C LEU A 591 24.91 -9.34 35.00
N ASP A 592 25.99 -10.10 35.06
CA ASP A 592 27.01 -10.15 34.02
C ASP A 592 26.73 -11.36 33.11
N LEU A 593 26.38 -11.11 31.85
CA LEU A 593 26.13 -12.14 30.84
C LEU A 593 27.24 -12.14 29.80
N LYS A 594 27.60 -13.33 29.30
CA LYS A 594 28.64 -13.48 28.28
C LYS A 594 28.06 -14.19 27.07
N LEU A 595 28.10 -13.51 25.93
CA LEU A 595 27.59 -14.02 24.66
C LEU A 595 28.75 -14.20 23.69
N VAL A 596 28.74 -15.31 22.95
CA VAL A 596 29.65 -15.55 21.83
C VAL A 596 28.85 -15.49 20.54
N LEU A 597 29.19 -14.54 19.66
CA LEU A 597 28.48 -14.38 18.40
C LEU A 597 28.63 -15.65 17.54
N LYS A 598 27.52 -16.15 17.01
CA LYS A 598 27.45 -17.33 16.14
C LYS A 598 26.35 -17.15 15.11
N VAL A 599 26.66 -17.39 13.83
CA VAL A 599 25.70 -17.18 12.74
C VAL A 599 24.45 -18.02 12.98
N LEU A 600 23.30 -17.36 13.00
CA LEU A 600 21.99 -18.01 13.05
C LEU A 600 21.59 -18.46 11.64
N CYS A 601 21.12 -19.70 11.53
CA CYS A 601 20.71 -20.34 10.29
C CYS A 601 19.20 -20.49 10.22
#